data_AF-A0A381DZK1-F1
#
_entry.id   AF-A0A381DZK1-F1
#
_cell.length_a   1.000
_cell.length_b   1.000
_cell.length_c   1.000
_cell.angle_alpha   90.00
_cell.angle_beta   90.00
_cell.angle_gamma   90.00
#
_symmetry.space_group_name_H-M   'P 1'
#
loop_
_entity.id
_entity.type
_entity.pdbx_description
1 polymer ?
#
loop_
_entity_poly.entity_id
_entity_poly.type
_entity_poly.pdbx_seq_one_letter_code
_entity_poly.pdbx_strand_id
1 'polypeptide(L)'
;MVYSINRGGMKMKSVKKQKGLSLIELMVAMGLGVLLLMALTTLFITANESSKRRSTSENLDEVARQVMERLSHDLHEAGYLDPFSSASAAKSALDLEDPHVLAIYARQKDNLTGNLKEATTLGKFTNGQVVPLLGCNGDFSGSSRPSLTQLATCDGNTLQVRQSIQMGYQTVTPDNLKNQTPSADGKQRPSPSLTSKEQEKSSLSGAGKDCIGRDVEDARGLVVNRYSVRINNGIGNFGCSSSAAREWQSIIEGVEEMSFRYLITPANNTPAGETLKISESTSGREVLKYLPASKVEDEDLKWASVVGVEVCLIVAVEPTDRTREAFFAKVQPNVPTCARQAGINATAAEAPFAADIARAEGNSRLYKRYVQVISMPNSLYLP
;
A
#
# COMPACT_ATOMS: atom_id res chain seq x y z
N MET A 1 -40.71 -27.84 93.71
CA MET A 1 -41.01 -29.27 93.96
C MET A 1 -40.72 -30.03 92.68
N VAL A 2 -39.85 -31.04 92.79
CA VAL A 2 -39.64 -32.17 91.87
C VAL A 2 -38.90 -31.91 90.54
N TYR A 3 -37.71 -32.50 90.52
CA TYR A 3 -36.89 -32.95 89.41
C TYR A 3 -37.66 -33.66 88.28
N SER A 4 -37.24 -33.49 87.03
CA SER A 4 -37.22 -34.62 86.09
C SER A 4 -36.02 -34.51 85.15
N ILE A 5 -35.11 -35.48 85.31
CA ILE A 5 -33.96 -35.75 84.45
C ILE A 5 -34.49 -36.36 83.15
N ASN A 6 -34.11 -35.82 82.00
CA ASN A 6 -34.20 -36.56 80.75
C ASN A 6 -32.82 -36.73 80.12
N ARG A 7 -32.33 -37.98 80.19
CA ARG A 7 -31.11 -38.48 79.55
C ARG A 7 -31.35 -38.59 78.05
N GLY A 8 -30.94 -37.58 77.28
CA GLY A 8 -30.81 -37.67 75.82
C GLY A 8 -29.44 -38.21 75.45
N GLY A 9 -29.38 -39.46 75.00
CA GLY A 9 -28.14 -40.20 74.73
C GLY A 9 -27.18 -39.50 73.76
N MET A 10 -25.91 -39.47 74.14
CA MET A 10 -24.81 -39.04 73.28
C MET A 10 -24.68 -40.05 72.13
N LYS A 11 -25.14 -39.68 70.92
CA LYS A 11 -24.88 -40.44 69.70
C LYS A 11 -23.35 -40.49 69.48
N MET A 12 -22.73 -41.61 69.82
CA MET A 12 -21.36 -41.93 69.36
C MET A 12 -21.38 -41.98 67.84
N LYS A 13 -20.81 -40.96 67.18
CA LYS A 13 -20.45 -41.05 65.77
C LYS A 13 -19.40 -42.14 65.64
N SER A 14 -19.72 -43.21 64.93
CA SER A 14 -18.75 -44.24 64.52
C SER A 14 -17.62 -43.55 63.77
N VAL A 15 -16.43 -43.51 64.37
CA VAL A 15 -15.21 -43.07 63.71
C VAL A 15 -14.88 -44.16 62.70
N LYS A 16 -15.19 -43.91 61.42
CA LYS A 16 -14.77 -44.79 60.32
C LYS A 16 -13.26 -45.02 60.46
N LYS A 17 -12.84 -46.29 60.57
CA LYS A 17 -11.42 -46.67 60.57
C LYS A 17 -10.73 -46.01 59.38
N GLN A 18 -9.72 -45.19 59.63
CA GLN A 18 -8.86 -44.66 58.57
C GLN A 18 -8.21 -45.86 57.88
N LYS A 19 -8.53 -46.07 56.60
CA LYS A 19 -7.76 -46.97 55.75
C LYS A 19 -6.45 -46.22 55.46
N GLY A 20 -5.36 -46.63 56.12
CA GLY A 20 -4.03 -46.08 55.83
C GLY A 20 -3.68 -46.38 54.37
N LEU A 21 -3.19 -45.37 53.64
CA LEU A 21 -2.61 -45.59 52.32
C LEU A 21 -1.36 -46.46 52.47
N SER A 22 -1.23 -47.46 51.60
CA SER A 22 0.03 -48.19 51.49
C SER A 22 1.11 -47.27 50.90
N LEU A 23 2.36 -47.44 51.34
CA LEU A 23 3.51 -46.72 50.78
C LEU A 23 3.58 -46.87 49.25
N ILE A 24 3.22 -48.05 48.73
CA ILE A 24 3.21 -48.31 47.28
C ILE A 24 2.09 -47.56 46.56
N GLU A 25 0.91 -47.40 47.18
CA GLU A 25 -0.20 -46.62 46.61
C GLU A 25 0.19 -45.14 46.50
N LEU A 26 0.92 -44.62 47.49
CA LEU A 26 1.46 -43.26 47.45
C LEU A 26 2.50 -43.12 46.32
N MET A 27 3.44 -44.06 46.20
CA MET A 27 4.47 -44.02 45.15
C MET A 27 3.87 -44.11 43.74
N VAL A 28 2.86 -44.97 43.55
CA VAL A 28 2.13 -45.08 42.27
C VAL A 28 1.35 -43.81 41.98
N ALA A 29 0.65 -43.23 42.96
CA ALA A 29 -0.09 -41.98 42.78
C ALA A 29 0.82 -40.81 42.42
N MET A 30 1.98 -40.68 43.07
CA MET A 30 2.98 -39.66 42.73
C MET A 30 3.59 -39.90 41.34
N GLY A 31 3.89 -41.15 40.99
CA GLY A 31 4.41 -41.50 39.67
C GLY A 31 3.45 -41.14 38.53
N LEU A 32 2.16 -41.44 38.70
CA LEU A 32 1.11 -41.04 37.75
C LEU A 32 0.94 -39.51 37.71
N GLY A 33 1.01 -38.83 38.86
CA GLY A 33 0.95 -37.37 38.91
C GLY A 33 2.07 -36.70 38.10
N VAL A 34 3.30 -37.16 38.25
CA VAL A 34 4.46 -36.64 37.49
C VAL A 34 4.31 -36.95 36.00
N LEU A 35 3.87 -38.16 35.63
CA LEU A 35 3.63 -38.51 34.23
C LEU A 35 2.60 -37.60 33.58
N LEU A 36 1.49 -37.33 34.27
CA LEU A 36 0.44 -36.42 33.79
C LEU A 36 0.95 -34.98 33.68
N LEU A 37 1.69 -34.48 34.67
CA LEU A 37 2.27 -33.14 34.61
C LEU A 37 3.26 -32.97 33.47
N MET A 38 4.09 -33.98 33.18
CA MET A 38 4.99 -33.96 32.01
C MET A 38 4.21 -33.84 30.70
N ALA A 39 3.15 -34.63 30.52
CA ALA A 39 2.32 -34.57 29.32
C ALA A 39 1.58 -33.23 29.17
N LEU A 40 1.06 -32.67 30.26
CA LEU A 40 0.40 -31.35 30.23
C LEU A 40 1.38 -30.22 29.94
N THR A 41 2.60 -30.30 30.47
CA THR A 41 3.64 -29.29 30.25
C THR A 41 4.07 -29.25 28.78
N THR A 42 4.28 -30.40 28.14
CA THR A 42 4.65 -30.43 26.71
C THR A 42 3.53 -29.92 25.81
N LEU A 43 2.28 -30.26 26.11
CA LEU A 43 1.11 -29.73 25.42
C LEU A 43 1.01 -28.20 25.57
N PHE A 44 1.19 -27.69 26.78
CA PHE A 44 1.16 -26.25 27.04
C PHE A 44 2.26 -25.49 26.28
N ILE A 45 3.50 -26.00 26.30
CA ILE A 45 4.62 -25.38 25.55
C ILE A 45 4.31 -25.37 24.05
N THR A 46 3.84 -26.49 23.50
CA THR A 46 3.53 -26.60 22.08
C THR A 46 2.39 -25.69 21.67
N ALA A 47 1.33 -25.60 22.49
CA ALA A 47 0.22 -24.68 22.26
C ALA A 47 0.66 -23.22 22.29
N ASN A 48 1.52 -22.85 23.24
CA ASN A 48 2.07 -21.50 23.35
C ASN A 48 2.95 -21.14 22.15
N GLU A 49 3.87 -22.02 21.74
CA GLU A 49 4.69 -21.83 20.52
C GLU A 49 3.81 -21.71 19.27
N SER A 50 2.79 -22.57 19.14
CA SER A 50 1.86 -22.51 18.01
C SER A 50 1.11 -21.17 17.97
N SER A 51 0.66 -20.67 19.13
CA SER A 51 0.00 -19.38 19.26
C SER A 51 0.93 -18.22 18.86
N LYS A 52 2.18 -18.22 19.32
CA LYS A 52 3.19 -17.21 18.93
C LYS A 52 3.47 -17.20 17.43
N ARG A 53 3.63 -18.39 16.83
CA ARG A 53 3.85 -18.52 15.37
C ARG A 53 2.68 -17.98 14.57
N ARG A 54 1.45 -18.24 15.03
CA ARG A 54 0.24 -17.69 14.43
C ARG A 54 0.23 -16.16 14.50
N SER A 55 0.46 -15.58 15.68
CA SER A 55 0.54 -14.13 15.86
C SER A 55 1.64 -13.49 15.00
N THR A 56 2.80 -14.13 14.86
CA THR A 56 3.88 -13.64 13.99
C THR A 56 3.44 -13.63 12.51
N SER A 57 2.74 -14.68 12.06
CA SER A 57 2.20 -14.73 10.70
C SER A 57 1.09 -13.70 10.47
N GLU A 58 0.24 -13.46 11.46
CA GLU A 58 -0.80 -12.43 11.40
C GLU A 58 -0.18 -11.03 11.28
N ASN A 59 0.88 -10.75 12.05
CA ASN A 59 1.62 -9.48 11.95
C ASN A 59 2.25 -9.29 10.56
N LEU A 60 2.78 -10.34 9.92
CA LEU A 60 3.29 -10.25 8.54
C LEU A 60 2.20 -9.85 7.54
N ASP A 61 1.06 -10.53 7.62
CA ASP A 61 -0.05 -10.30 6.72
C ASP A 61 -0.66 -8.91 6.94
N GLU A 62 -0.69 -8.42 8.18
CA GLU A 62 -1.14 -7.06 8.51
C GLU A 62 -0.19 -5.99 7.97
N VAL A 63 1.12 -6.17 8.13
CA VAL A 63 2.11 -5.22 7.58
C VAL A 63 1.99 -5.14 6.06
N ALA A 64 1.88 -6.28 5.38
CA ALA A 64 1.69 -6.32 3.93
C ALA A 64 0.37 -5.66 3.50
N ARG A 65 -0.72 -5.92 4.23
CA ARG A 65 -2.04 -5.31 3.96
C ARG A 65 -1.98 -3.80 4.07
N GLN A 66 -1.40 -3.26 5.14
CA GLN A 66 -1.31 -1.81 5.35
C GLN A 66 -0.54 -1.11 4.22
N VAL A 67 0.57 -1.69 3.76
CA VAL A 67 1.37 -1.14 2.65
C VAL A 67 0.61 -1.24 1.33
N MET A 68 0.08 -2.42 1.00
CA MET A 68 -0.64 -2.63 -0.25
C MET A 68 -1.91 -1.79 -0.34
N GLU A 69 -2.66 -1.63 0.76
CA GLU A 69 -3.87 -0.80 0.78
C GLU A 69 -3.54 0.69 0.64
N ARG A 70 -2.46 1.16 1.27
CA ARG A 70 -1.97 2.54 1.09
C ARG A 70 -1.53 2.83 -0.35
N LEU A 71 -0.72 1.95 -0.94
CA LEU A 71 -0.28 2.10 -2.33
C LEU A 71 -1.45 1.95 -3.29
N SER A 72 -2.38 1.02 -3.02
CA SER A 72 -3.60 0.83 -3.80
C SER A 72 -4.43 2.10 -3.82
N HIS A 73 -4.72 2.68 -2.66
CA HIS A 73 -5.49 3.92 -2.57
C HIS A 73 -4.88 5.04 -3.45
N ASP A 74 -3.59 5.33 -3.31
CA ASP A 74 -2.97 6.41 -4.09
C ASP A 74 -2.78 6.07 -5.57
N LEU A 75 -2.60 4.79 -5.93
CA LEU A 75 -2.58 4.35 -7.33
C LEU A 75 -3.97 4.46 -7.97
N HIS A 76 -5.04 4.27 -7.20
CA HIS A 76 -6.40 4.50 -7.68
C HIS A 76 -6.63 5.99 -7.94
N GLU A 77 -6.16 6.87 -7.06
CA GLU A 77 -6.25 8.32 -7.22
C GLU A 77 -5.25 8.89 -8.24
N ALA A 78 -4.16 8.19 -8.56
CA ALA A 78 -3.10 8.69 -9.44
C ALA A 78 -3.64 9.15 -10.80
N GLY A 79 -3.43 10.43 -11.12
CA GLY A 79 -3.93 11.08 -12.33
C GLY A 79 -5.35 11.63 -12.23
N TYR A 80 -6.03 11.46 -11.10
CA TYR A 80 -7.34 12.05 -10.88
C TYR A 80 -7.26 13.58 -10.98
N LEU A 81 -8.22 14.13 -11.72
CA LEU A 81 -8.45 15.55 -11.89
C LEU A 81 -9.97 15.70 -11.82
N ASP A 82 -10.45 16.56 -10.92
CA ASP A 82 -11.86 16.90 -10.83
C ASP A 82 -12.21 17.90 -11.95
N PRO A 83 -12.91 17.50 -13.02
CA PRO A 83 -13.26 18.39 -14.12
C PRO A 83 -14.21 19.51 -13.68
N PHE A 84 -14.85 19.38 -12.53
CA PHE A 84 -15.78 20.39 -12.00
C PHE A 84 -15.11 21.37 -11.02
N SER A 85 -13.82 21.19 -10.72
CA SER A 85 -13.07 22.07 -9.82
C SER A 85 -12.81 23.45 -10.42
N SER A 86 -12.68 23.57 -11.75
CA SER A 86 -12.46 24.85 -12.44
C SER A 86 -12.75 24.74 -13.94
N ALA A 87 -12.98 25.88 -14.61
CA ALA A 87 -13.13 25.91 -16.06
C ALA A 87 -11.87 25.39 -16.80
N SER A 88 -10.68 25.60 -16.24
CA SER A 88 -9.43 25.03 -16.75
C SER A 88 -9.40 23.51 -16.62
N ALA A 89 -9.83 22.95 -15.48
CA ALA A 89 -9.89 21.50 -15.30
C ALA A 89 -10.91 20.85 -16.24
N ALA A 90 -12.09 21.47 -16.40
CA ALA A 90 -13.10 21.03 -17.36
C ALA A 90 -12.54 20.98 -18.79
N LYS A 91 -11.83 22.03 -19.23
CA LYS A 91 -11.22 22.06 -20.56
C LYS A 91 -10.13 21.01 -20.73
N SER A 92 -9.26 20.82 -19.72
CA SER A 92 -8.20 19.83 -19.79
C SER A 92 -8.70 18.38 -19.81
N ALA A 93 -9.89 18.12 -19.26
CA ALA A 93 -10.47 16.78 -19.16
C ALA A 93 -11.54 16.48 -20.22
N LEU A 94 -12.38 17.45 -20.58
CA LEU A 94 -13.64 17.19 -21.32
C LEU A 94 -13.76 17.92 -22.65
N ASP A 95 -12.80 18.78 -23.03
CA ASP A 95 -12.82 19.50 -24.31
C ASP A 95 -12.41 18.59 -25.47
N LEU A 96 -13.30 17.67 -25.86
CA LEU A 96 -13.04 16.69 -26.92
C LEU A 96 -12.92 17.31 -28.32
N GLU A 97 -13.28 18.59 -28.49
CA GLU A 97 -13.01 19.34 -29.73
C GLU A 97 -11.52 19.65 -29.88
N ASP A 98 -10.77 19.70 -28.77
CA ASP A 98 -9.32 19.76 -28.77
C ASP A 98 -8.74 18.36 -29.08
N PRO A 99 -8.05 18.19 -30.23
CA PRO A 99 -7.49 16.90 -30.64
C PRO A 99 -6.53 16.30 -29.61
N HIS A 100 -5.88 17.13 -28.78
CA HIS A 100 -4.99 16.67 -27.74
C HIS A 100 -5.74 16.00 -26.57
N VAL A 101 -6.93 16.52 -26.17
CA VAL A 101 -7.75 15.85 -25.14
C VAL A 101 -8.20 14.50 -25.66
N LEU A 102 -8.76 14.45 -26.87
CA LEU A 102 -9.20 13.19 -27.47
C LEU A 102 -8.04 12.19 -27.58
N ALA A 103 -6.85 12.66 -27.95
CA ALA A 103 -5.65 11.82 -28.05
C ALA A 103 -5.17 11.26 -26.71
N ILE A 104 -5.39 11.97 -25.59
CA ILE A 104 -5.12 11.44 -24.24
C ILE A 104 -5.98 10.20 -23.99
N TYR A 105 -7.30 10.28 -24.22
CA TYR A 105 -8.22 9.15 -24.02
C TYR A 105 -7.94 7.98 -24.97
N ALA A 106 -7.72 8.28 -26.25
CA ALA A 106 -7.44 7.29 -27.28
C ALA A 106 -5.98 6.81 -27.31
N ARG A 107 -5.09 7.40 -26.50
CA ARG A 107 -3.64 7.17 -26.53
C ARG A 107 -3.03 7.32 -27.93
N GLN A 108 -3.50 8.30 -28.69
CA GLN A 108 -3.06 8.55 -30.06
C GLN A 108 -1.72 9.27 -30.07
N LYS A 109 -0.64 8.55 -30.38
CA LYS A 109 0.72 9.10 -30.27
C LYS A 109 0.96 10.33 -31.14
N ASP A 110 0.39 10.36 -32.35
CA ASP A 110 0.66 11.42 -33.34
C ASP A 110 0.11 12.78 -32.91
N ASN A 111 -0.99 12.80 -32.14
CA ASN A 111 -1.56 14.01 -31.53
C ASN A 111 -0.98 14.33 -30.13
N LEU A 112 -0.11 13.46 -29.61
CA LEU A 112 0.62 13.61 -28.35
C LEU A 112 2.12 13.93 -28.58
N THR A 113 2.49 14.45 -29.74
CA THR A 113 3.89 14.64 -30.20
C THR A 113 4.68 15.76 -29.51
N GLY A 114 4.02 16.59 -28.70
CA GLY A 114 4.65 17.71 -27.99
C GLY A 114 5.26 17.30 -26.64
N ASN A 115 4.89 18.04 -25.59
CA ASN A 115 5.30 17.73 -24.23
C ASN A 115 4.53 16.49 -23.74
N LEU A 116 5.11 15.29 -23.85
CA LEU A 116 4.49 14.04 -23.37
C LEU A 116 4.13 14.05 -21.88
N LYS A 117 4.63 15.01 -21.09
CA LYS A 117 4.18 15.23 -19.71
C LYS A 117 2.74 15.72 -19.63
N GLU A 118 2.19 16.25 -20.73
CA GLU A 118 0.80 16.68 -20.87
C GLU A 118 -0.11 15.59 -21.45
N ALA A 119 0.43 14.40 -21.76
CA ALA A 119 -0.31 13.27 -22.34
C ALA A 119 -1.25 12.57 -21.33
N THR A 120 -1.69 13.28 -20.29
CA THR A 120 -2.66 12.86 -19.28
C THR A 120 -3.50 14.09 -18.91
N THR A 121 -4.72 13.91 -18.44
CA THR A 121 -5.60 15.04 -18.08
C THR A 121 -4.97 15.94 -17.01
N LEU A 122 -4.38 15.32 -15.97
CA LEU A 122 -3.62 16.01 -14.92
C LEU A 122 -2.38 16.72 -15.49
N GLY A 123 -1.63 16.04 -16.36
CA GLY A 123 -0.49 16.61 -17.06
C GLY A 123 -0.87 17.88 -17.83
N LYS A 124 -1.91 17.80 -18.66
CA LYS A 124 -2.43 18.93 -19.44
C LYS A 124 -2.88 20.08 -18.54
N PHE A 125 -3.62 19.79 -17.47
CA PHE A 125 -4.07 20.80 -16.50
C PHE A 125 -2.92 21.53 -15.82
N THR A 126 -1.78 20.85 -15.63
CA THR A 126 -0.60 21.41 -14.97
C THR A 126 0.51 21.83 -15.94
N ASN A 127 0.28 21.82 -17.25
CA ASN A 127 1.29 22.06 -18.28
C ASN A 127 2.56 21.18 -18.09
N GLY A 128 2.34 19.91 -17.72
CA GLY A 128 3.39 18.91 -17.51
C GLY A 128 4.20 19.05 -16.21
N GLN A 129 3.77 19.92 -15.28
CA GLN A 129 4.45 20.08 -13.98
C GLN A 129 4.18 18.92 -13.02
N VAL A 130 3.02 18.26 -13.16
CA VAL A 130 2.62 17.08 -12.39
C VAL A 130 2.12 16.02 -13.36
N VAL A 131 2.55 14.78 -13.17
CA VAL A 131 2.06 13.62 -13.93
C VAL A 131 1.48 12.59 -12.97
N PRO A 132 0.59 11.68 -13.45
CA PRO A 132 -0.06 10.69 -12.59
C PRO A 132 0.93 9.81 -11.83
N LEU A 133 1.98 9.37 -12.51
CA LEU A 133 2.94 8.42 -11.97
C LEU A 133 4.35 8.69 -12.48
N LEU A 134 5.32 8.58 -11.58
CA LEU A 134 6.73 8.39 -11.89
C LEU A 134 7.29 7.32 -10.98
N GLY A 135 8.35 6.66 -11.43
CA GLY A 135 9.03 5.64 -10.66
C GLY A 135 10.52 5.68 -10.89
N CYS A 136 11.28 5.16 -9.93
CA CYS A 136 12.71 5.00 -10.04
C CYS A 136 13.11 3.57 -9.71
N ASN A 137 14.12 3.07 -10.43
CA ASN A 137 14.73 1.77 -10.18
C ASN A 137 15.45 1.72 -8.81
N GLY A 138 15.68 2.86 -8.18
CA GLY A 138 16.12 3.05 -6.80
C GLY A 138 15.39 4.26 -6.22
N ASP A 139 16.14 5.27 -5.79
CA ASP A 139 15.57 6.51 -5.23
C ASP A 139 15.47 7.66 -6.23
N PHE A 140 14.61 8.61 -5.88
CA PHE A 140 14.50 9.91 -6.55
C PHE A 140 15.59 10.85 -6.07
N SER A 141 16.17 11.61 -7.00
CA SER A 141 17.20 12.60 -6.71
C SER A 141 16.62 13.93 -6.21
N GLY A 142 17.48 14.69 -5.51
CA GLY A 142 17.18 16.05 -5.06
C GLY A 142 16.37 16.12 -3.76
N SER A 143 15.42 17.06 -3.72
CA SER A 143 14.62 17.35 -2.51
C SER A 143 13.80 16.14 -2.05
N SER A 144 13.77 15.92 -0.73
CA SER A 144 12.89 14.94 -0.07
C SER A 144 11.41 15.30 -0.23
N ARG A 145 11.09 16.59 -0.35
CA ARG A 145 9.75 17.08 -0.65
C ARG A 145 9.52 17.04 -2.17
N PRO A 146 8.52 16.27 -2.65
CA PRO A 146 8.08 16.33 -4.04
C PRO A 146 7.65 17.75 -4.43
N SER A 147 7.96 18.15 -5.67
CA SER A 147 7.59 19.45 -6.22
C SER A 147 6.27 19.38 -7.00
N LEU A 148 5.52 20.48 -6.98
CA LEU A 148 4.34 20.69 -7.85
C LEU A 148 4.67 21.50 -9.11
N THR A 149 5.91 21.95 -9.25
CA THR A 149 6.36 22.80 -10.37
C THR A 149 7.39 22.14 -11.27
N GLN A 150 8.00 21.04 -10.81
CA GLN A 150 9.01 20.30 -11.54
C GLN A 150 8.89 18.80 -11.27
N LEU A 151 8.99 17.99 -12.31
CA LEU A 151 9.01 16.54 -12.20
C LEU A 151 10.29 16.05 -11.51
N ALA A 152 10.13 14.98 -10.73
CA ALA A 152 11.25 14.33 -10.06
C ALA A 152 12.11 13.56 -11.07
N THR A 153 13.39 13.40 -10.74
CA THR A 153 14.36 12.61 -11.51
C THR A 153 14.91 11.49 -10.64
N CYS A 154 15.48 10.46 -11.23
CA CYS A 154 16.08 9.34 -10.48
C CYS A 154 17.57 9.60 -10.20
N ASP A 155 18.08 9.09 -9.08
CA ASP A 155 19.53 9.11 -8.78
C ASP A 155 20.35 8.20 -9.72
N GLY A 156 19.69 7.27 -10.40
CA GLY A 156 20.29 6.41 -11.41
C GLY A 156 19.30 5.40 -11.97
N ASN A 157 19.76 4.65 -12.97
CA ASN A 157 18.95 3.65 -13.69
C ASN A 157 19.24 2.20 -13.26
N THR A 158 20.15 1.99 -12.31
CA THR A 158 20.47 0.65 -11.80
C THR A 158 19.27 0.07 -11.07
N LEU A 159 18.82 -1.11 -11.49
CA LEU A 159 17.71 -1.82 -10.88
C LEU A 159 18.05 -2.26 -9.45
N GLN A 160 17.32 -1.74 -8.46
CA GLN A 160 17.41 -2.11 -7.06
C GLN A 160 16.14 -2.83 -6.60
N VAL A 161 16.24 -3.54 -5.48
CA VAL A 161 15.09 -4.20 -4.79
C VAL A 161 14.33 -3.26 -3.85
N ARG A 162 14.86 -2.05 -3.60
CA ARG A 162 14.18 -0.97 -2.90
C ARG A 162 14.03 0.18 -3.88
N GLN A 163 12.83 0.29 -4.42
CA GLN A 163 12.47 1.24 -5.45
C GLN A 163 11.57 2.31 -4.85
N SER A 164 11.52 3.46 -5.52
CA SER A 164 10.67 4.57 -5.16
C SER A 164 9.63 4.80 -6.24
N ILE A 165 8.43 5.20 -5.82
CA ILE A 165 7.32 5.56 -6.71
C ILE A 165 6.71 6.88 -6.25
N GLN A 166 6.28 7.68 -7.21
CA GLN A 166 5.67 8.99 -7.00
C GLN A 166 4.35 9.06 -7.73
N MET A 167 3.29 9.47 -7.02
CA MET A 167 1.92 9.51 -7.50
C MET A 167 1.40 10.94 -7.37
N GLY A 168 0.90 11.50 -8.46
CA GLY A 168 0.35 12.85 -8.52
C GLY A 168 -1.14 12.80 -8.82
N TYR A 169 -1.93 13.60 -8.10
CA TYR A 169 -3.37 13.70 -8.30
C TYR A 169 -3.93 15.00 -7.71
N GLN A 170 -5.12 15.38 -8.15
CA GLN A 170 -5.90 16.45 -7.54
C GLN A 170 -6.73 15.86 -6.40
N THR A 171 -6.57 16.37 -5.18
CA THR A 171 -7.52 16.06 -4.10
C THR A 171 -8.81 16.86 -4.29
N VAL A 172 -9.89 16.46 -3.60
CA VAL A 172 -11.13 17.26 -3.61
C VAL A 172 -10.84 18.65 -3.06
N THR A 173 -10.95 19.66 -3.92
CA THR A 173 -10.77 21.08 -3.58
C THR A 173 -11.92 21.88 -4.17
N PRO A 174 -13.10 21.84 -3.52
CA PRO A 174 -14.21 22.63 -3.99
C PRO A 174 -13.89 24.12 -3.90
N ASP A 175 -14.47 24.88 -4.81
CA ASP A 175 -14.31 26.31 -4.89
C ASP A 175 -14.90 27.02 -3.66
N ASN A 176 -14.48 28.26 -3.38
CA ASN A 176 -15.08 29.04 -2.30
C ASN A 176 -16.42 29.66 -2.75
N LEU A 177 -17.49 28.88 -2.60
CA LEU A 177 -18.85 29.28 -2.95
C LEU A 177 -19.41 30.43 -2.08
N LYS A 178 -18.83 30.73 -0.91
CA LYS A 178 -19.29 31.83 -0.05
C LYS A 178 -19.09 33.20 -0.71
N ASN A 179 -18.07 33.36 -1.55
CA ASN A 179 -17.83 34.59 -2.30
C ASN A 179 -18.70 34.70 -3.56
N GLN A 180 -19.49 33.67 -3.86
CA GLN A 180 -20.42 33.62 -4.99
C GLN A 180 -21.90 33.74 -4.54
N THR A 181 -22.16 34.16 -3.30
CA THR A 181 -23.50 34.66 -2.94
C THR A 181 -23.85 35.83 -3.87
N PRO A 182 -25.05 35.86 -4.48
CA PRO A 182 -25.40 36.94 -5.38
C PRO A 182 -25.29 38.28 -4.65
N SER A 183 -24.34 39.12 -5.06
CA SER A 183 -24.59 40.56 -5.00
C SER A 183 -25.69 40.86 -6.01
N ALA A 184 -26.46 41.93 -5.81
CA ALA A 184 -27.71 42.25 -6.51
C ALA A 184 -27.67 42.36 -8.07
N ASP A 185 -26.56 41.98 -8.72
CA ASP A 185 -26.27 42.05 -10.16
C ASP A 185 -26.52 40.74 -10.94
N GLY A 186 -27.56 39.97 -10.60
CA GLY A 186 -28.02 38.90 -11.50
C GLY A 186 -27.12 37.66 -11.66
N LYS A 187 -26.17 37.41 -10.73
CA LYS A 187 -25.43 36.13 -10.71
C LYS A 187 -26.29 35.00 -10.14
N GLN A 188 -26.34 33.87 -10.85
CA GLN A 188 -27.12 32.68 -10.48
C GLN A 188 -26.50 31.97 -9.26
N ARG A 189 -27.34 31.50 -8.33
CA ARG A 189 -26.88 30.77 -7.14
C ARG A 189 -26.12 29.50 -7.56
N PRO A 190 -25.01 29.13 -6.90
CA PRO A 190 -24.38 27.84 -7.09
C PRO A 190 -25.37 26.69 -6.83
N SER A 191 -25.19 25.56 -7.53
CA SER A 191 -26.02 24.37 -7.32
C SER A 191 -25.92 23.89 -5.86
N PRO A 192 -27.04 23.53 -5.21
CA PRO A 192 -27.01 22.97 -3.85
C PRO A 192 -26.22 21.67 -3.72
N SER A 193 -25.92 21.01 -4.85
CA SER A 193 -25.12 19.78 -4.91
C SER A 193 -23.61 20.01 -4.80
N LEU A 194 -23.15 21.26 -4.83
CA LEU A 194 -21.73 21.58 -4.71
C LEU A 194 -21.35 21.75 -3.23
N THR A 195 -20.40 20.96 -2.76
CA THR A 195 -19.76 21.17 -1.45
C THR A 195 -18.91 22.44 -1.51
N SER A 196 -18.86 23.22 -0.42
CA SER A 196 -17.96 24.37 -0.28
C SER A 196 -16.65 23.98 0.38
N LYS A 197 -15.60 24.78 0.16
CA LYS A 197 -14.29 24.57 0.82
C LYS A 197 -14.40 24.50 2.35
N GLU A 198 -15.26 25.29 2.98
CA GLU A 198 -15.47 25.21 4.43
C GLU A 198 -16.21 23.95 4.86
N GLN A 199 -17.21 23.51 4.10
CA GLN A 199 -17.91 22.25 4.38
C GLN A 199 -16.96 21.06 4.27
N GLU A 200 -16.12 21.03 3.23
CA GLU A 200 -15.14 19.96 3.05
C GLU A 200 -14.09 19.96 4.16
N LYS A 201 -13.57 21.13 4.56
CA LYS A 201 -12.66 21.23 5.71
C LYS A 201 -13.28 20.78 7.03
N SER A 202 -14.59 20.94 7.19
CA SER A 202 -15.32 20.47 8.37
C SER A 202 -15.76 19.01 8.27
N SER A 203 -15.61 18.39 7.10
CA SER A 203 -15.98 17.01 6.87
C SER A 203 -14.88 16.08 7.42
N LEU A 204 -15.27 14.89 7.86
CA LEU A 204 -14.35 13.81 8.19
C LEU A 204 -14.16 12.87 6.99
N SER A 205 -14.32 13.38 5.77
CA SER A 205 -14.23 12.59 4.53
C SER A 205 -12.81 12.08 4.25
N GLY A 206 -11.80 12.73 4.84
CA GLY A 206 -10.39 12.50 4.50
C GLY A 206 -9.96 13.19 3.19
N ALA A 207 -10.83 13.98 2.58
CA ALA A 207 -10.49 14.73 1.38
C ALA A 207 -9.50 15.87 1.67
N GLY A 208 -8.73 16.25 0.65
CA GLY A 208 -7.71 17.29 0.80
C GLY A 208 -6.53 16.87 1.68
N LYS A 209 -6.31 15.57 1.87
CA LYS A 209 -5.24 15.03 2.69
C LYS A 209 -4.11 14.41 1.86
N ASP A 210 -2.89 14.53 2.38
CA ASP A 210 -1.71 13.86 1.84
C ASP A 210 -1.55 12.42 2.35
N CYS A 211 -0.43 11.79 1.98
CA CYS A 211 -0.19 10.40 2.32
C CYS A 211 -0.04 10.03 3.78
N ILE A 212 0.01 11.02 4.67
CA ILE A 212 0.03 10.79 6.11
C ILE A 212 -1.08 11.57 6.83
N GLY A 213 -2.10 12.03 6.09
CA GLY A 213 -3.28 12.68 6.66
C GLY A 213 -3.14 14.18 6.93
N ARG A 214 -2.14 14.88 6.38
CA ARG A 214 -1.97 16.34 6.50
C ARG A 214 -2.75 17.09 5.44
N ASP A 215 -3.15 18.32 5.75
CA ASP A 215 -3.84 19.18 4.80
C ASP A 215 -2.98 19.56 3.58
N VAL A 216 -3.57 19.46 2.39
CA VAL A 216 -2.99 19.95 1.15
C VAL A 216 -3.25 21.45 1.04
N GLU A 217 -2.17 22.24 1.07
CA GLU A 217 -2.24 23.70 1.03
C GLU A 217 -2.34 24.28 -0.39
N ASP A 218 -2.06 23.47 -1.42
CA ASP A 218 -2.14 23.91 -2.81
C ASP A 218 -3.56 24.40 -3.14
N ALA A 219 -3.66 25.58 -3.75
CA ALA A 219 -4.94 26.21 -4.02
C ALA A 219 -5.81 25.41 -5.00
N ARG A 220 -5.17 24.63 -5.89
CA ARG A 220 -5.83 23.73 -6.84
C ARG A 220 -6.01 22.32 -6.28
N GLY A 221 -5.62 22.08 -5.02
CA GLY A 221 -5.66 20.80 -4.33
C GLY A 221 -4.71 19.74 -4.87
N LEU A 222 -3.67 20.15 -5.60
CA LEU A 222 -2.71 19.21 -6.15
C LEU A 222 -1.82 18.64 -5.05
N VAL A 223 -1.65 17.32 -5.07
CA VAL A 223 -0.74 16.61 -4.18
C VAL A 223 0.13 15.67 -4.98
N VAL A 224 1.39 15.56 -4.56
CA VAL A 224 2.33 14.56 -5.07
C VAL A 224 2.90 13.81 -3.89
N ASN A 225 2.56 12.54 -3.79
CA ASN A 225 3.06 11.63 -2.77
C ASN A 225 4.19 10.77 -3.34
N ARG A 226 5.24 10.56 -2.56
CA ARG A 226 6.39 9.74 -2.92
C ARG A 226 6.64 8.71 -1.83
N TYR A 227 6.59 7.44 -2.22
CA TYR A 227 6.79 6.28 -1.36
C TYR A 227 8.15 5.66 -1.58
N SER A 228 8.78 5.24 -0.49
CA SER A 228 10.04 4.50 -0.52
C SER A 228 10.23 3.66 0.73
N VAL A 229 11.16 2.71 0.66
CA VAL A 229 11.60 1.91 1.81
C VAL A 229 12.99 2.35 2.23
N ARG A 230 13.14 2.73 3.50
CA ARG A 230 14.44 3.13 4.10
C ARG A 230 14.85 2.13 5.17
N ILE A 231 16.15 1.82 5.23
CA ILE A 231 16.68 0.98 6.30
C ILE A 231 17.07 1.86 7.49
N ASN A 232 16.51 1.58 8.66
CA ASN A 232 16.86 2.21 9.92
C ASN A 232 17.23 1.11 10.94
N ASN A 233 18.45 1.15 11.48
CA ASN A 233 18.96 0.13 12.40
C ASN A 233 18.81 -1.34 11.91
N GLY A 234 18.93 -1.57 10.60
CA GLY A 234 18.79 -2.90 9.99
C GLY A 234 17.34 -3.36 9.78
N ILE A 235 16.35 -2.52 10.07
CA ILE A 235 14.93 -2.78 9.84
C ILE A 235 14.43 -1.87 8.72
N GLY A 236 13.78 -2.46 7.73
CA GLY A 236 13.17 -1.71 6.65
C GLY A 236 11.88 -1.01 7.07
N ASN A 237 11.78 0.25 6.71
CA ASN A 237 10.67 1.15 7.04
C ASN A 237 10.03 1.63 5.74
N PHE A 238 8.77 1.28 5.52
CA PHE A 238 7.97 1.86 4.46
C PHE A 238 7.42 3.21 4.92
N GLY A 239 7.57 4.22 4.08
CA GLY A 239 7.13 5.56 4.42
C GLY A 239 6.89 6.43 3.20
N CYS A 240 6.40 7.62 3.47
CA CYS A 240 5.98 8.56 2.45
C CYS A 240 6.48 9.98 2.73
N SER A 241 6.71 10.72 1.65
CA SER A 241 6.88 12.17 1.63
C SER A 241 5.85 12.77 0.69
N SER A 242 5.38 13.98 0.96
CA SER A 242 4.35 14.63 0.14
C SER A 242 4.77 16.04 -0.23
N SER A 243 4.27 16.55 -1.36
CA SER A 243 4.36 17.96 -1.71
C SER A 243 3.76 18.88 -0.65
N ALA A 244 2.88 18.39 0.23
CA ALA A 244 2.33 19.13 1.36
C ALA A 244 3.32 19.34 2.52
N ALA A 245 4.44 18.61 2.59
CA ALA A 245 5.36 18.70 3.73
C ALA A 245 6.83 18.48 3.42
N ARG A 246 7.68 18.77 4.39
CA ARG A 246 9.14 18.84 4.18
C ARG A 246 9.87 17.51 4.35
N GLU A 247 9.32 16.56 5.11
CA GLU A 247 10.05 15.36 5.49
C GLU A 247 9.30 14.07 5.19
N TRP A 248 10.09 13.05 4.88
CA TRP A 248 9.67 11.67 4.74
C TRP A 248 9.34 11.11 6.12
N GLN A 249 8.22 10.41 6.23
CA GLN A 249 7.76 9.82 7.49
C GLN A 249 7.54 8.32 7.33
N SER A 250 8.04 7.56 8.30
CA SER A 250 7.78 6.12 8.40
C SER A 250 6.30 5.89 8.72
N ILE A 251 5.68 4.99 7.98
CA ILE A 251 4.30 4.53 8.17
C ILE A 251 4.30 3.20 8.91
N ILE A 252 5.17 2.28 8.48
CA ILE A 252 5.24 0.95 9.06
C ILE A 252 6.63 0.33 8.90
N GLU A 253 7.02 -0.45 9.90
CA GLU A 253 8.27 -1.21 9.94
C GLU A 253 8.07 -2.62 9.37
N GLY A 254 9.19 -3.26 9.02
CA GLY A 254 9.22 -4.65 8.56
C GLY A 254 9.13 -4.82 7.05
N VAL A 255 9.20 -3.74 6.25
CA VAL A 255 9.24 -3.84 4.78
C VAL A 255 10.69 -3.80 4.32
N GLU A 256 11.23 -4.94 3.91
CA GLU A 256 12.66 -5.10 3.60
C GLU A 256 13.01 -4.82 2.14
N GLU A 257 12.11 -5.18 1.23
CA GLU A 257 12.21 -4.90 -0.21
C GLU A 257 10.84 -4.41 -0.71
N MET A 258 10.88 -3.49 -1.68
CA MET A 258 9.71 -2.96 -2.38
C MET A 258 10.13 -2.66 -3.82
N SER A 259 9.59 -3.41 -4.78
CA SER A 259 9.86 -3.20 -6.19
C SER A 259 8.58 -3.07 -7.00
N PHE A 260 8.70 -2.39 -8.14
CA PHE A 260 7.60 -2.06 -9.01
C PHE A 260 7.89 -2.52 -10.45
N ARG A 261 6.86 -3.02 -11.12
CA ARG A 261 6.86 -3.20 -12.57
C ARG A 261 5.62 -2.52 -13.14
N TYR A 262 5.80 -1.67 -14.12
CA TYR A 262 4.77 -0.83 -14.70
C TYR A 262 4.11 -1.54 -15.87
N LEU A 263 2.79 -1.64 -15.83
CA LEU A 263 1.99 -2.30 -16.86
C LEU A 263 1.75 -1.31 -17.99
N ILE A 264 2.23 -1.65 -19.17
CA ILE A 264 2.26 -0.77 -20.34
C ILE A 264 1.17 -1.17 -21.32
N THR A 265 0.39 -0.17 -21.72
CA THR A 265 -0.57 -0.29 -22.82
C THR A 265 0.00 0.29 -24.11
N PRO A 266 -0.26 -0.32 -25.28
CA PRO A 266 0.23 0.19 -26.54
C PRO A 266 -0.38 1.55 -26.89
N ALA A 267 0.37 2.36 -27.63
CA ALA A 267 -0.15 3.57 -28.24
C ALA A 267 -1.07 3.24 -29.42
N ASN A 268 -2.03 4.11 -29.68
CA ASN A 268 -2.80 4.12 -30.92
C ASN A 268 -1.98 4.80 -32.03
N ASN A 269 -1.88 4.12 -33.19
CA ASN A 269 -1.08 4.53 -34.34
C ASN A 269 -1.89 5.26 -35.42
N THR A 270 -3.13 5.65 -35.15
CA THR A 270 -3.93 6.44 -36.11
C THR A 270 -3.24 7.79 -36.34
N PRO A 271 -2.97 8.17 -37.60
CA PRO A 271 -2.33 9.45 -37.92
C PRO A 271 -3.11 10.67 -37.43
N ALA A 272 -2.40 11.76 -37.16
CA ALA A 272 -3.04 13.04 -36.82
C ALA A 272 -3.98 13.51 -37.94
N GLY A 273 -5.19 13.93 -37.57
CA GLY A 273 -6.22 14.40 -38.52
C GLY A 273 -7.08 13.29 -39.15
N GLU A 274 -6.75 12.01 -38.93
CA GLU A 274 -7.62 10.89 -39.29
C GLU A 274 -8.65 10.59 -38.19
N THR A 275 -9.81 10.06 -38.60
CA THR A 275 -10.84 9.64 -37.64
C THR A 275 -10.34 8.48 -36.81
N LEU A 276 -10.23 8.70 -35.49
CA LEU A 276 -9.90 7.66 -34.52
C LEU A 276 -10.93 6.53 -34.55
N LYS A 277 -10.47 5.33 -34.90
CA LYS A 277 -11.27 4.13 -34.76
C LYS A 277 -11.22 3.66 -33.32
N ILE A 278 -12.21 4.06 -32.54
CA ILE A 278 -12.32 3.70 -31.11
C ILE A 278 -12.28 2.17 -30.90
N SER A 279 -12.78 1.38 -31.86
CA SER A 279 -12.70 -0.09 -31.83
C SER A 279 -11.28 -0.66 -31.91
N GLU A 280 -10.34 0.09 -32.50
CA GLU A 280 -8.92 -0.28 -32.62
C GLU A 280 -8.07 0.39 -31.52
N SER A 281 -8.62 1.38 -30.81
CA SER A 281 -7.99 1.94 -29.62
C SER A 281 -8.19 1.01 -28.43
N THR A 282 -7.10 0.51 -27.87
CA THR A 282 -7.15 -0.30 -26.65
C THR A 282 -7.46 0.56 -25.43
N SER A 283 -7.28 1.88 -25.50
CA SER A 283 -7.60 2.85 -24.44
C SER A 283 -7.22 2.36 -23.04
N GLY A 284 -6.10 1.66 -22.90
CA GLY A 284 -5.61 1.19 -21.59
C GLY A 284 -6.19 -0.14 -21.11
N ARG A 285 -7.01 -0.80 -21.93
CA ARG A 285 -7.65 -2.09 -21.66
C ARG A 285 -6.73 -3.29 -21.92
N GLU A 286 -5.60 -3.06 -22.58
CA GLU A 286 -4.62 -4.09 -22.91
C GLU A 286 -3.29 -3.77 -22.24
N VAL A 287 -2.65 -4.80 -21.68
CA VAL A 287 -1.30 -4.74 -21.12
C VAL A 287 -0.42 -5.72 -21.86
N LEU A 288 0.63 -5.21 -22.50
CA LEU A 288 1.55 -6.03 -23.29
C LEU A 288 2.86 -6.33 -22.56
N LYS A 289 3.30 -5.41 -21.70
CA LYS A 289 4.62 -5.45 -21.07
C LYS A 289 4.54 -5.03 -19.61
N TYR A 290 5.44 -5.59 -18.82
CA TYR A 290 5.67 -5.26 -17.42
C TYR A 290 7.10 -4.73 -17.29
N LEU A 291 7.27 -3.41 -17.31
CA LEU A 291 8.58 -2.78 -17.42
C LEU A 291 9.11 -2.29 -16.06
N PRO A 292 10.43 -2.37 -15.80
CA PRO A 292 11.04 -1.57 -14.74
C PRO A 292 11.02 -0.08 -15.13
N ALA A 293 11.15 0.82 -14.14
CA ALA A 293 11.00 2.27 -14.34
C ALA A 293 11.88 2.82 -15.47
N SER A 294 13.14 2.41 -15.53
CA SER A 294 14.09 2.90 -16.53
C SER A 294 13.73 2.55 -17.97
N LYS A 295 12.89 1.53 -18.20
CA LYS A 295 12.44 1.12 -19.54
C LYS A 295 11.12 1.76 -19.94
N VAL A 296 10.40 2.38 -19.00
CA VAL A 296 9.15 3.08 -19.33
C VAL A 296 9.43 4.26 -20.25
N GLU A 297 10.56 4.93 -20.10
CA GLU A 297 10.98 6.07 -20.94
C GLU A 297 11.26 5.70 -22.40
N ASP A 298 11.45 4.41 -22.71
CA ASP A 298 11.69 3.91 -24.06
C ASP A 298 10.38 3.67 -24.85
N GLU A 299 9.22 3.73 -24.20
CA GLU A 299 7.91 3.54 -24.85
C GLU A 299 7.40 4.85 -25.48
N ASP A 300 6.63 4.73 -26.57
CA ASP A 300 6.13 5.87 -27.37
C ASP A 300 5.43 6.96 -26.53
N LEU A 301 4.63 6.55 -25.53
CA LEU A 301 3.90 7.45 -24.63
C LEU A 301 4.54 7.57 -23.24
N LYS A 302 5.70 6.96 -23.01
CA LYS A 302 6.44 7.02 -21.74
C LYS A 302 5.53 6.68 -20.56
N TRP A 303 5.59 7.47 -19.49
CA TRP A 303 4.74 7.30 -18.29
C TRP A 303 3.23 7.41 -18.54
N ALA A 304 2.79 8.04 -19.65
CA ALA A 304 1.36 8.07 -20.01
C ALA A 304 0.84 6.72 -20.56
N SER A 305 1.74 5.79 -20.90
CA SER A 305 1.36 4.41 -21.27
C SER A 305 1.07 3.51 -20.06
N VAL A 306 1.35 3.96 -18.84
CA VAL A 306 1.21 3.13 -17.63
C VAL A 306 -0.25 3.05 -17.22
N VAL A 307 -0.77 1.84 -17.10
CA VAL A 307 -2.17 1.56 -16.72
C VAL A 307 -2.33 0.80 -15.40
N GLY A 308 -1.22 0.39 -14.82
CA GLY A 308 -1.19 -0.30 -13.56
C GLY A 308 0.25 -0.56 -13.11
N VAL A 309 0.38 -1.05 -11.89
CA VAL A 309 1.66 -1.36 -11.27
C VAL A 309 1.57 -2.72 -10.60
N GLU A 310 2.49 -3.61 -10.93
CA GLU A 310 2.78 -4.80 -10.12
C GLU A 310 3.71 -4.37 -8.99
N VAL A 311 3.21 -4.48 -7.76
CA VAL A 311 3.96 -4.22 -6.53
C VAL A 311 4.42 -5.54 -5.95
N CYS A 312 5.72 -5.66 -5.67
CA CYS A 312 6.28 -6.76 -4.91
C CYS A 312 6.87 -6.24 -3.59
N LEU A 313 6.50 -6.88 -2.48
CA LEU A 313 7.02 -6.58 -1.15
C LEU A 313 7.66 -7.82 -0.54
N ILE A 314 8.81 -7.63 0.11
CA ILE A 314 9.32 -8.58 1.10
C ILE A 314 9.09 -8.01 2.48
N VAL A 315 8.26 -8.69 3.27
CA VAL A 315 7.96 -8.30 4.64
C VAL A 315 8.68 -9.24 5.61
N ALA A 316 9.27 -8.68 6.65
CA ALA A 316 9.95 -9.38 7.73
C ALA A 316 9.51 -8.85 9.09
N VAL A 317 9.01 -9.73 9.96
CA VAL A 317 8.63 -9.37 11.33
C VAL A 317 9.36 -10.23 12.35
N GLU A 318 9.56 -9.66 13.53
CA GLU A 318 10.07 -10.38 14.69
C GLU A 318 8.94 -11.17 15.40
N PRO A 319 9.29 -12.30 16.05
CA PRO A 319 8.37 -12.95 16.99
C PRO A 319 7.95 -11.98 18.11
N THR A 320 6.68 -12.03 18.50
CA THR A 320 6.04 -11.09 19.45
C THR A 320 6.72 -11.04 20.83
N ASP A 321 7.43 -12.09 21.23
CA ASP A 321 8.09 -12.18 22.53
C ASP A 321 9.56 -11.71 22.52
N ARG A 322 10.07 -11.27 21.36
CA ARG A 322 11.47 -10.85 21.14
C ARG A 322 12.51 -11.89 21.56
N THR A 323 12.09 -13.11 21.86
CA THR A 323 13.03 -14.19 22.08
C THR A 323 13.59 -14.54 20.71
N ARG A 324 14.92 -14.54 20.58
CA ARG A 324 15.60 -14.94 19.35
C ARG A 324 15.43 -16.45 19.17
N GLU A 325 14.21 -16.89 18.86
CA GLU A 325 13.93 -18.28 18.57
C GLU A 325 14.55 -18.60 17.22
N ALA A 326 15.53 -19.51 17.22
CA ALA A 326 16.16 -20.03 16.01
C ALA A 326 15.17 -20.83 15.12
N PHE A 327 13.90 -20.96 15.51
CA PHE A 327 12.89 -21.72 14.81
C PHE A 327 12.71 -21.24 13.36
N PHE A 328 12.41 -19.95 13.14
CA PHE A 328 12.21 -19.43 11.78
C PHE A 328 13.49 -19.50 10.94
N ALA A 329 14.65 -19.28 11.56
CA ALA A 329 15.93 -19.47 10.88
C ALA A 329 16.16 -20.93 10.44
N LYS A 330 15.70 -21.91 11.23
CA LYS A 330 15.81 -23.34 10.91
C LYS A 330 14.84 -23.78 9.82
N VAL A 331 13.59 -23.27 9.82
CA VAL A 331 12.57 -23.67 8.83
C VAL A 331 12.65 -22.88 7.53
N GLN A 332 13.20 -21.66 7.57
CA GLN A 332 13.40 -20.78 6.41
C GLN A 332 14.89 -20.38 6.32
N PRO A 333 15.79 -21.29 5.89
CA PRO A 333 17.22 -20.99 5.78
C PRO A 333 17.54 -20.00 4.63
N ASN A 334 16.67 -19.92 3.62
CA ASN A 334 16.75 -18.95 2.54
C ASN A 334 15.52 -18.03 2.59
N VAL A 335 15.72 -16.74 2.33
CA VAL A 335 14.68 -15.70 2.34
C VAL A 335 14.32 -15.30 0.90
N PRO A 336 13.04 -15.04 0.61
CA PRO A 336 12.61 -14.63 -0.71
C PRO A 336 13.08 -13.21 -1.05
N THR A 337 13.19 -12.92 -2.35
CA THR A 337 13.48 -11.59 -2.90
C THR A 337 12.44 -11.19 -3.95
N CYS A 338 12.24 -9.88 -4.12
CA CYS A 338 11.46 -9.27 -5.19
C CYS A 338 12.27 -9.05 -6.48
N ALA A 339 13.58 -9.36 -6.48
CA ALA A 339 14.38 -9.36 -7.70
C ALA A 339 13.84 -10.37 -8.72
N ARG A 340 13.86 -10.01 -10.01
CA ARG A 340 13.54 -10.92 -11.13
C ARG A 340 14.82 -11.55 -11.66
N GLN A 341 14.76 -12.81 -12.10
CA GLN A 341 15.92 -13.53 -12.62
C GLN A 341 16.57 -12.82 -13.82
N ALA A 342 15.76 -12.27 -14.73
CA ALA A 342 16.24 -11.52 -15.89
C ALA A 342 16.51 -10.03 -15.59
N GLY A 343 16.41 -9.59 -14.34
CA GLY A 343 16.63 -8.21 -13.92
C GLY A 343 15.82 -7.21 -14.75
N ILE A 344 16.51 -6.23 -15.35
CA ILE A 344 15.89 -5.19 -16.18
C ILE A 344 15.21 -5.75 -17.45
N ASN A 345 15.55 -6.97 -17.86
CA ASN A 345 14.99 -7.66 -19.02
C ASN A 345 13.79 -8.54 -18.69
N ALA A 346 13.36 -8.59 -17.42
CA ALA A 346 12.13 -9.25 -17.03
C ALA A 346 10.91 -8.41 -17.46
N THR A 347 10.54 -8.47 -18.74
CA THR A 347 9.45 -7.65 -19.31
C THR A 347 8.12 -8.41 -19.51
N ALA A 348 8.15 -9.74 -19.43
CA ALA A 348 6.95 -10.60 -19.51
C ALA A 348 6.22 -10.69 -18.16
N ALA A 349 4.90 -10.81 -18.14
CA ALA A 349 4.10 -10.84 -16.92
C ALA A 349 4.57 -11.96 -15.96
N GLU A 350 4.81 -13.14 -16.50
CA GLU A 350 5.20 -14.38 -15.83
C GLU A 350 6.70 -14.50 -15.54
N ALA A 351 7.49 -13.44 -15.76
CA ALA A 351 8.94 -13.48 -15.58
C ALA A 351 9.32 -13.99 -14.17
N PRO A 352 10.18 -15.03 -14.04
CA PRO A 352 10.43 -15.65 -12.74
C PRO A 352 11.18 -14.73 -11.78
N PHE A 353 10.91 -14.89 -10.49
CA PHE A 353 11.72 -14.29 -9.43
C PHE A 353 13.12 -14.92 -9.40
N ALA A 354 14.11 -14.15 -8.93
CA ALA A 354 15.42 -14.68 -8.63
C ALA A 354 15.35 -15.72 -7.50
N ALA A 355 16.37 -16.57 -7.41
CA ALA A 355 16.47 -17.57 -6.35
C ALA A 355 16.51 -16.91 -4.96
N ASP A 356 15.94 -17.60 -3.97
CA ASP A 356 15.96 -17.15 -2.58
C ASP A 356 17.41 -17.02 -2.07
N ILE A 357 17.65 -16.02 -1.22
CA ILE A 357 18.97 -15.63 -0.74
C ILE A 357 19.23 -16.28 0.62
N ALA A 358 20.46 -16.72 0.88
CA ALA A 358 20.82 -17.25 2.19
C ALA A 358 20.52 -16.24 3.31
N ARG A 359 19.84 -16.70 4.36
CA ARG A 359 19.51 -15.89 5.53
C ARG A 359 20.78 -15.38 6.21
N ALA A 360 20.80 -14.10 6.57
CA ALA A 360 21.90 -13.52 7.34
C ALA A 360 21.99 -14.15 8.74
N GLU A 361 23.21 -14.36 9.22
CA GLU A 361 23.47 -14.92 10.54
C GLU A 361 22.85 -14.06 11.66
N GLY A 362 22.23 -14.71 12.64
CA GLY A 362 21.58 -14.02 13.77
C GLY A 362 20.20 -13.42 13.48
N ASN A 363 19.69 -13.51 12.24
CA ASN A 363 18.37 -13.00 11.87
C ASN A 363 17.26 -14.03 12.14
N SER A 364 16.41 -13.77 13.15
CA SER A 364 15.28 -14.63 13.54
C SER A 364 13.93 -14.20 12.96
N ARG A 365 13.89 -13.21 12.07
CA ARG A 365 12.63 -12.70 11.49
C ARG A 365 12.02 -13.70 10.50
N LEU A 366 10.69 -13.79 10.46
CA LEU A 366 10.01 -14.57 9.43
C LEU A 366 9.82 -13.68 8.19
N TYR A 367 10.15 -14.19 7.00
CA TYR A 367 10.05 -13.46 5.75
C TYR A 367 8.93 -14.00 4.87
N LYS A 368 8.19 -13.12 4.18
CA LYS A 368 7.21 -13.52 3.17
C LYS A 368 7.16 -12.50 2.02
N ARG A 369 7.00 -13.03 0.80
CA ARG A 369 6.84 -12.23 -0.41
C ARG A 369 5.36 -12.05 -0.71
N TYR A 370 4.96 -10.81 -0.98
CA TYR A 370 3.62 -10.42 -1.40
C TYR A 370 3.72 -9.78 -2.77
N VAL A 371 2.83 -10.15 -3.67
CA VAL A 371 2.79 -9.62 -5.04
C VAL A 371 1.35 -9.26 -5.36
N GLN A 372 1.11 -8.04 -5.80
CA GLN A 372 -0.21 -7.58 -6.19
C GLN A 372 -0.10 -6.69 -7.43
N VAL A 373 -0.97 -6.92 -8.40
CA VAL A 373 -1.17 -6.00 -9.51
C VAL A 373 -2.28 -5.04 -9.14
N ILE A 374 -2.01 -3.74 -9.25
CA ILE A 374 -2.92 -2.66 -8.92
C ILE A 374 -3.15 -1.85 -10.20
N SER A 375 -4.39 -1.77 -10.64
CA SER A 375 -4.80 -0.94 -11.77
C SER A 375 -4.79 0.54 -11.40
N MET A 376 -4.53 1.41 -12.38
CA MET A 376 -4.68 2.85 -12.25
C MET A 376 -5.89 3.32 -13.08
N PRO A 377 -7.10 3.38 -12.53
CA PRO A 377 -8.31 3.70 -13.29
C PRO A 377 -8.26 5.09 -13.91
N ASN A 378 -7.63 6.04 -13.23
CA ASN A 378 -7.47 7.42 -13.68
C ASN A 378 -6.35 7.60 -14.73
N SER A 379 -5.57 6.55 -15.02
CA SER A 379 -4.71 6.51 -16.22
C SER A 379 -5.51 6.33 -17.52
N LEU A 380 -6.82 6.03 -17.39
CA LEU A 380 -7.97 6.37 -18.25
C LEU A 380 -8.89 5.17 -18.49
N TYR A 381 -10.16 5.42 -18.17
CA TYR A 381 -11.33 4.73 -18.72
C TYR A 381 -12.40 5.79 -19.01
N LEU A 382 -13.02 5.72 -20.19
CA LEU A 382 -14.48 5.72 -20.37
C LEU A 382 -14.76 5.17 -21.79
N PRO A 383 -15.69 4.21 -21.93
CA PRO A 383 -15.91 3.43 -23.15
C PRO A 383 -16.42 4.24 -24.34
#